data_AF-A0A661JIP4-F1
#
_entry.id   AF-A0A661JIP4-F1
#
_cell.length_a   1.000
_cell.length_b   1.000
_cell.length_c   1.000
_cell.angle_alpha   90.00
_cell.angle_beta   90.00
_cell.angle_gamma   90.00
#
_symmetry.space_group_name_H-M   'P 1'
#
loop_
_entity.id
_entity.type
_entity.pdbx_description
1 polymer ?
#
loop_
_entity_poly.entity_id
_entity_poly.type
_entity_poly.pdbx_seq_one_letter_code
_entity_poly.pdbx_strand_id
1 'polypeptide(L)' 'PHDWNDRLSTLPGGLPIEVEGEVIGAVGVSGGTAEEDLAICRAVLQEVGSRS' A
#
# COMPACT_ATOMS: atom_id res chain seq x y z
N PRO A 1 8.80 -18.35 20.57
CA PRO A 1 9.17 -16.92 20.33
C PRO A 1 8.77 -16.55 18.90
N HIS A 2 7.71 -15.76 18.73
CA HIS A 2 7.37 -15.22 17.42
C HIS A 2 8.24 -13.98 17.21
N ASP A 3 9.21 -14.08 16.31
CA ASP A 3 9.99 -12.93 15.85
C ASP A 3 9.05 -11.97 15.12
N TRP A 4 8.95 -10.75 15.63
CA TRP A 4 8.10 -9.68 15.08
C TRP A 4 8.72 -9.05 13.82
N ASN A 5 9.98 -9.39 13.53
CA ASN A 5 10.81 -8.74 12.53
C ASN A 5 10.43 -9.12 11.08
N ASP A 6 9.69 -10.20 10.88
CA ASP A 6 9.32 -10.70 9.53
C ASP A 6 8.00 -10.10 9.00
N ARG A 7 7.36 -9.19 9.75
CA ARG A 7 6.09 -8.56 9.34
C ARG A 7 6.26 -7.33 8.46
N LEU A 8 7.46 -6.78 8.41
CA LEU A 8 7.76 -5.56 7.66
C LEU A 8 8.65 -5.90 6.48
N SER A 9 8.36 -5.29 5.35
CA SER A 9 9.13 -5.44 4.13
C SER A 9 9.56 -4.07 3.64
N THR A 10 10.80 -3.98 3.15
CA THR A 10 11.30 -2.80 2.43
C THR A 10 11.09 -2.92 0.93
N LEU A 11 10.34 -3.95 0.47
CA LEU A 11 9.96 -4.06 -0.93
C LEU A 11 9.10 -2.85 -1.33
N PRO A 12 9.34 -2.27 -2.52
CA PRO A 12 8.44 -1.27 -3.08
C PRO A 12 7.07 -1.90 -3.39
N GLY A 13 6.04 -1.06 -3.55
CA GLY A 13 4.68 -1.52 -3.82
C GLY A 13 3.69 -1.35 -2.66
N GLY A 14 4.03 -0.58 -1.62
CA GLY A 14 3.11 -0.17 -0.56
C GLY A 14 2.80 1.33 -0.59
N LEU A 15 1.53 1.71 -0.41
CA LEU A 15 1.12 3.12 -0.27
C LEU A 15 0.12 3.30 0.90
N PRO A 16 0.21 4.41 1.66
CA PRO A 16 -0.75 4.72 2.71
C PRO A 16 -2.11 5.09 2.13
N ILE A 17 -3.16 4.85 2.91
CA ILE A 17 -4.52 5.35 2.66
C ILE A 17 -4.74 6.49 3.65
N GLU A 18 -4.95 7.70 3.12
CA GLU A 18 -5.13 8.93 3.90
C GLU A 18 -6.55 9.48 3.69
N VAL A 19 -7.20 9.88 4.78
CA VAL A 19 -8.50 10.58 4.79
C VAL A 19 -8.35 11.80 5.69
N GLU A 20 -8.66 12.98 5.17
CA GLU A 20 -8.54 14.26 5.90
C GLU A 20 -7.14 14.51 6.51
N GLY A 21 -6.09 13.98 5.87
CA GLY A 21 -4.71 14.09 6.35
C GLY A 21 -4.32 13.08 7.44
N GLU A 22 -5.22 12.17 7.82
CA GLU A 22 -4.95 11.08 8.76
C GLU A 22 -4.74 9.75 8.01
N VAL A 23 -3.71 8.99 8.38
CA VAL A 23 -3.45 7.66 7.82
C VAL A 23 -4.37 6.63 8.49
N ILE A 24 -5.30 6.07 7.72
CA ILE A 24 -6.26 5.08 8.23
C ILE A 24 -5.89 3.63 7.89
N GLY A 25 -4.87 3.44 7.06
CA GLY A 25 -4.42 2.12 6.61
C GLY A 25 -3.41 2.21 5.48
N ALA A 26 -3.18 1.08 4.80
CA ALA A 26 -2.29 1.00 3.65
C ALA A 26 -2.74 -0.12 2.69
N VAL A 27 -2.33 -0.01 1.43
CA VAL A 27 -2.43 -1.07 0.43
C VAL A 27 -1.02 -1.48 0.00
N GLY A 28 -0.79 -2.79 -0.15
CA GLY A 28 0.46 -3.35 -0.62
C GLY A 28 0.23 -4.38 -1.73
N VAL A 29 0.99 -4.29 -2.82
CA VAL A 29 1.01 -5.25 -3.92
C VAL A 29 2.44 -5.71 -4.12
N SER A 30 2.61 -7.01 -4.39
CA SER A 30 3.90 -7.59 -4.70
C SER A 30 3.72 -8.74 -5.68
N GLY A 31 4.52 -8.75 -6.74
CA GLY A 31 4.55 -9.84 -7.72
C GLY A 31 5.09 -9.44 -9.09
N GLY A 32 5.09 -8.15 -9.41
CA GLY A 32 5.70 -7.60 -10.63
C GLY A 32 7.00 -6.84 -10.37
N THR A 33 7.31 -5.91 -11.26
CA THR A 33 8.29 -4.86 -11.02
C THR A 33 7.77 -3.85 -10.00
N ALA A 34 8.69 -3.10 -9.38
CA ALA A 34 8.34 -2.05 -8.41
C ALA A 34 7.34 -1.03 -8.99
N GLU A 35 7.55 -0.66 -10.25
CA GLU A 35 6.72 0.29 -10.99
C GLU A 35 5.30 -0.25 -11.24
N GLU A 36 5.19 -1.53 -11.61
CA GLU A 36 3.91 -2.22 -11.82
C GLU A 36 3.12 -2.33 -10.51
N ASP A 37 3.77 -2.79 -9.44
CA ASP A 37 3.15 -2.92 -8.12
C ASP A 37 2.64 -1.56 -7.61
N LEU A 38 3.46 -0.51 -7.74
CA LEU A 38 3.06 0.86 -7.39
C LEU A 38 1.93 1.41 -8.29
N ALA A 39 1.89 1.03 -9.58
CA ALA A 39 0.81 1.45 -10.48
C ALA A 39 -0.53 0.85 -10.05
N ILE A 40 -0.54 -0.41 -9.63
CA ILE A 40 -1.73 -1.08 -9.08
C ILE A 40 -2.17 -0.40 -7.79
N CYS A 41 -1.26 -0.14 -6.84
CA CYS A 41 -1.60 0.56 -5.60
C CYS A 41 -2.21 1.94 -5.87
N ARG A 42 -1.67 2.71 -6.82
CA ARG A 42 -2.24 4.02 -7.19
C ARG A 42 -3.65 3.91 -7.76
N ALA A 43 -3.90 2.93 -8.63
CA ALA A 43 -5.24 2.70 -9.18
C ALA A 43 -6.26 2.36 -8.07
N VAL A 44 -5.87 1.55 -7.08
CA VAL A 44 -6.71 1.25 -5.90
C VAL A 44 -7.02 2.52 -5.12
N LEU A 45 -6.01 3.37 -4.84
CA LEU A 45 -6.22 4.62 -4.11
C LEU A 45 -7.15 5.59 -4.86
N GLN A 46 -7.05 5.66 -6.18
CA GLN A 46 -7.95 6.46 -7.01
C GLN A 46 -9.40 5.98 -6.90
N GLU A 47 -9.63 4.67 -6.91
CA GLU A 47 -10.98 4.10 -6.75
C GLU A 47 -11.53 4.33 -5.33
N VAL A 48 -10.71 4.10 -4.29
CA VAL A 48 -11.11 4.36 -2.90
C VAL A 48 -11.44 5.83 -2.69
N GLY A 49 -10.63 6.75 -3.24
CA GLY A 49 -10.87 8.19 -3.19
C GLY A 49 -12.06 8.64 -4.04
N SER A 50 -12.39 7.94 -5.13
CA SER A 50 -13.56 8.26 -5.97
C SER A 50 -14.89 7.88 -5.32
N ARG A 51 -14.86 7.04 -4.28
CA ARG A 51 -16.03 6.60 -3.52
C ARG A 51 -16.40 7.51 -2.34
N SER A 52 -15.75 8.67 -2.19
CA SER A 52 -16.07 9.71 -1.20
C SER A 52 -17.12 10.70 -1.68
#